data_AF-A0A2N1MYT1-F1
#
_entry.id   AF-A0A2N1MYT1-F1
#
_cell.length_a   1.000
_cell.length_b   1.000
_cell.length_c   1.000
_cell.angle_alpha   90.00
_cell.angle_beta   90.00
_cell.angle_gamma   90.00
#
_symmetry.space_group_name_H-M   'P 1'
#
loop_
_entity.id
_entity.type
_entity.pdbx_description
1 polymer ?
#
loop_
_entity_poly.entity_id
_entity_poly.type
_entity_poly.pdbx_seq_one_letter_code
_entity_poly.pdbx_strand_id
1 'polypeptide(L)'
;MRECIFKAGLLKDQYSRNLRFITEPDAGAIHCMKILKEHNILSAGENFMVVDCGDGSVDLTTRQLLEGETLSEIIERSGGYCGGNFVDQEFLKFLESKVGANAISQVRENHYGHLQYVVQEFVRLVKMKFTGDSSQFEDPELDLDEICHVMKQYCKKEYFDKMEEVDWKIYLKFDDVKKMFDPIIKKIIQLIDTQLHLSNNNCSAILMFGEFSESKYLLSRIKNEFRSKVKHISIPPQPAIAIIRGAVEFGFKCELPYISYDEEILSLYEEEKILQDEIHNNIKQYKLLYNKLQKRHADLTNKNMKQHQVIVKRLKNENEEIKEINESQEETINQLRQTLELKELQLQNLEKELDTKIESLLQKNTNLDTQLQNVVQQNALLDKEINDLNDINQKHQKRIDRSQQSLELVKNQMKNLEKEKDEEINKYKLMSDEYKEKYMELLNIINNNNEKTN
;
A
#
# COMPACT_ATOMS: atom_id res chain seq x y z
N MET A 1 -17.98 49.79 5.04
CA MET A 1 -17.01 50.86 4.74
C MET A 1 -17.35 52.19 5.41
N ARG A 2 -18.44 52.91 5.04
CA ARG A 2 -18.77 54.23 5.64
C ARG A 2 -18.82 54.21 7.18
N GLU A 3 -19.52 53.24 7.76
CA GLU A 3 -19.57 53.06 9.21
C GLU A 3 -18.18 52.81 9.82
N CYS A 4 -17.32 52.03 9.15
CA CYS A 4 -15.95 51.77 9.58
C CYS A 4 -15.12 53.05 9.63
N ILE A 5 -15.23 53.89 8.58
CA ILE A 5 -14.54 55.18 8.48
C ILE A 5 -15.01 56.14 9.60
N PHE A 6 -16.31 56.18 9.89
CA PHE A 6 -16.86 56.95 10.99
C PHE A 6 -16.34 56.46 12.36
N LYS A 7 -16.40 55.15 12.61
CA LYS A 7 -15.88 54.55 13.85
C LYS A 7 -14.37 54.74 14.03
N ALA A 8 -13.62 54.87 12.94
CA ALA A 8 -12.19 55.19 12.95
C ALA A 8 -11.90 56.68 13.23
N GLY A 9 -12.94 57.53 13.40
CA GLY A 9 -12.78 58.96 13.69
C GLY A 9 -12.40 59.82 12.47
N LEU A 10 -12.44 59.26 11.26
CA LEU A 10 -12.11 59.99 10.03
C LEU A 10 -13.27 60.87 9.54
N LEU A 11 -14.48 60.67 10.07
CA LEU A 11 -15.66 61.49 9.79
C LEU A 11 -16.28 61.98 11.10
N LYS A 12 -16.68 63.25 11.14
CA LYS A 12 -17.43 63.82 12.27
C LYS A 12 -18.89 63.36 12.31
N ASP A 13 -19.45 63.08 11.14
CA ASP A 13 -20.79 62.55 10.95
C ASP A 13 -20.73 61.37 9.95
N GLN A 14 -21.43 60.29 10.29
CA GLN A 14 -21.48 59.07 9.48
C GLN A 14 -22.00 59.36 8.07
N TYR A 15 -22.93 60.31 7.92
CA TYR A 15 -23.57 60.65 6.65
C TYR A 15 -22.97 61.88 5.97
N SER A 16 -21.75 62.27 6.36
CA SER A 16 -21.04 63.38 5.71
C SER A 16 -20.99 63.20 4.19
N ARG A 17 -21.43 64.24 3.47
CA ARG A 17 -21.38 64.34 2.00
C ARG A 17 -19.95 64.52 1.46
N ASN A 18 -18.99 64.80 2.34
CA ASN A 18 -17.58 64.95 1.96
C ASN A 18 -16.88 63.59 1.77
N LEU A 19 -17.54 62.48 2.09
CA LEU A 19 -17.03 61.15 1.78
C LEU A 19 -17.44 60.73 0.38
N ARG A 20 -16.46 60.49 -0.49
CA ARG A 20 -16.64 59.89 -1.81
C ARG A 20 -15.98 58.50 -1.86
N PHE A 21 -16.59 57.58 -2.59
CA PHE A 21 -16.03 56.27 -2.86
C PHE A 21 -15.57 56.21 -4.30
N ILE A 22 -14.46 55.53 -4.52
CA ILE A 22 -13.97 55.14 -5.84
C ILE A 22 -13.59 53.66 -5.75
N THR A 23 -13.75 52.93 -6.85
CA THR A 23 -13.31 51.54 -6.91
C THR A 23 -11.81 51.48 -7.19
N GLU A 24 -11.14 50.43 -6.74
CA GLU A 24 -9.70 50.20 -6.98
C GLU A 24 -9.31 50.30 -8.47
N PRO A 25 -10.01 49.63 -9.43
CA PRO A 25 -9.66 49.74 -10.84
C PRO A 25 -9.92 51.13 -11.42
N ASP A 26 -10.91 51.88 -10.93
CA ASP A 26 -11.15 53.26 -11.36
C ASP A 26 -10.04 54.20 -10.86
N ALA A 27 -9.65 54.04 -9.59
CA ALA A 27 -8.55 54.80 -9.02
C ALA A 27 -7.24 54.52 -9.76
N GLY A 28 -6.91 53.24 -9.96
CA GLY A 28 -5.75 52.84 -10.76
C GLY A 28 -5.79 53.41 -12.18
N ALA A 29 -6.95 53.41 -12.84
CA ALA A 29 -7.12 53.99 -14.17
C ALA A 29 -6.88 55.50 -14.22
N ILE A 30 -7.34 56.27 -13.23
CA ILE A 30 -7.09 57.72 -13.13
C ILE A 30 -5.59 57.98 -13.06
N HIS A 31 -4.87 57.25 -12.20
CA HIS A 31 -3.44 57.43 -12.05
C HIS A 31 -2.67 57.04 -13.32
N CYS A 32 -3.03 55.90 -13.92
CA CYS A 32 -2.43 55.43 -15.16
C CYS A 32 -2.68 56.39 -16.33
N MET A 33 -3.89 56.93 -16.45
CA MET A 33 -4.24 57.95 -17.45
C MET A 33 -3.33 59.17 -17.33
N LYS A 34 -3.12 59.68 -16.11
CA LYS A 34 -2.25 60.83 -15.87
C LYS A 34 -0.82 60.56 -16.33
N ILE A 35 -0.24 59.41 -15.96
CA ILE A 35 1.10 59.00 -16.40
C ILE A 35 1.19 58.89 -17.92
N LEU A 36 0.20 58.24 -18.55
CA LEU A 36 0.14 58.11 -20.01
C LEU A 36 0.10 59.47 -20.73
N LYS A 37 -0.65 60.42 -20.18
CA LYS A 37 -0.74 61.79 -20.70
C LYS A 37 0.55 62.57 -20.52
N GLU A 38 1.17 62.52 -19.34
CA GLU A 38 2.45 63.17 -19.06
C GLU A 38 3.56 62.73 -20.02
N HIS A 39 3.47 61.48 -20.51
CA HIS A 39 4.39 60.92 -21.50
C HIS A 39 3.92 61.03 -22.96
N ASN A 40 2.82 61.71 -23.26
CA ASN A 40 2.21 61.84 -24.60
C ASN A 40 1.94 60.49 -25.29
N ILE A 41 1.58 59.47 -24.51
CA ILE A 41 1.26 58.12 -25.01
C ILE A 41 -0.23 57.98 -25.35
N LEU A 42 -1.10 58.77 -24.70
CA LEU A 42 -2.55 58.65 -24.82
C LEU A 42 -3.21 60.00 -25.15
N SER A 43 -4.05 60.01 -26.17
CA SER A 43 -4.85 61.14 -26.65
C SER A 43 -6.34 60.90 -26.44
N ALA A 44 -7.15 61.97 -26.53
CA ALA A 44 -8.60 61.83 -26.47
C ALA A 44 -9.10 60.94 -27.62
N GLY A 45 -10.06 60.07 -27.31
CA GLY A 45 -10.60 59.02 -28.20
C GLY A 45 -9.82 57.70 -28.15
N GLU A 46 -8.63 57.67 -27.57
CA GLU A 46 -7.83 56.44 -27.48
C GLU A 46 -8.18 55.60 -26.25
N ASN A 47 -8.01 54.29 -26.41
CA ASN A 47 -8.27 53.30 -25.37
C ASN A 47 -6.98 52.86 -24.70
N PHE A 48 -7.04 52.60 -23.41
CA PHE A 48 -5.98 51.94 -22.66
C PHE A 48 -6.58 50.93 -21.70
N MET A 49 -5.81 49.88 -21.42
CA MET A 49 -6.15 48.88 -20.43
C MET A 49 -5.31 49.11 -19.20
N VAL A 50 -5.93 48.97 -18.04
CA VAL A 50 -5.19 48.83 -16.79
C VAL A 50 -5.40 47.45 -16.20
N VAL A 51 -4.33 46.90 -15.65
CA VAL A 51 -4.28 45.55 -15.09
C VAL A 51 -3.74 45.64 -13.67
N ASP A 52 -4.63 45.54 -12.70
CA ASP A 52 -4.29 45.42 -11.29
C ASP A 52 -3.77 44.00 -11.03
N CYS A 53 -2.47 43.86 -10.87
CA CYS A 53 -1.80 42.61 -10.55
C CYS A 53 -1.58 42.55 -9.04
N GLY A 54 -2.66 42.31 -8.30
CA GLY A 54 -2.61 42.06 -6.86
C GLY A 54 -2.01 40.69 -6.52
N ASP A 55 -1.86 40.45 -5.22
CA ASP A 55 -1.34 39.16 -4.74
C ASP A 55 -2.42 38.06 -4.75
N GLY A 56 -3.68 38.42 -4.52
CA GLY A 56 -4.81 37.49 -4.52
C GLY A 56 -5.63 37.44 -5.83
N SER A 57 -5.90 38.59 -6.45
CA SER A 57 -6.63 38.69 -7.71
C SER A 57 -5.84 39.50 -8.72
N VAL A 58 -6.16 39.25 -9.99
CA VAL A 58 -5.80 40.14 -11.08
C VAL A 58 -7.08 40.66 -11.69
N ASP A 59 -7.23 41.97 -11.74
CA ASP A 59 -8.42 42.65 -12.24
C ASP A 59 -8.04 43.61 -13.37
N LEU A 60 -8.85 43.66 -14.42
CA LEU A 60 -8.57 44.46 -15.60
C LEU A 60 -9.80 45.25 -16.06
N THR A 61 -9.55 46.46 -16.54
CA THR A 61 -10.57 47.33 -17.12
C THR A 61 -9.98 48.05 -18.33
N THR A 62 -10.79 48.22 -19.37
CA THR A 62 -10.42 48.98 -20.58
C THR A 62 -11.19 50.29 -20.58
N ARG A 63 -10.46 51.39 -20.64
CA ARG A 63 -10.99 52.75 -20.57
C ARG A 63 -10.66 53.51 -21.84
N GLN A 64 -11.54 54.40 -22.23
CA GLN A 64 -11.24 55.41 -23.24
C GLN A 64 -11.05 56.76 -22.56
N LEU A 65 -10.01 57.47 -22.98
CA LEU A 65 -9.83 58.87 -22.60
C LEU A 65 -10.78 59.73 -23.43
N LEU A 66 -11.70 60.42 -22.77
CA LEU A 66 -12.59 61.38 -23.41
C LEU A 66 -12.01 62.80 -23.33
N GLU A 67 -12.62 63.72 -24.07
CA GLU A 67 -12.37 65.15 -23.90
C GLU A 67 -12.65 65.58 -22.44
N GLY A 68 -11.92 66.58 -21.96
CA GLY A 68 -12.02 67.04 -20.57
C GLY A 68 -11.40 66.10 -19.53
N GLU A 69 -10.54 65.15 -19.93
CA GLU A 69 -9.84 64.21 -19.04
C GLU A 69 -10.76 63.29 -18.22
N THR A 70 -11.88 62.91 -18.81
CA THR A 70 -12.81 61.95 -18.24
C THR A 70 -12.56 60.57 -18.83
N LEU A 71 -12.93 59.52 -18.08
CA LEU A 71 -12.75 58.13 -18.49
C LEU A 71 -14.11 57.49 -18.71
N SER A 72 -14.32 56.90 -19.89
CA SER A 72 -15.46 56.01 -20.13
C SER A 72 -15.03 54.55 -20.01
N GLU A 73 -15.96 53.71 -19.56
CA GLU A 73 -15.80 52.25 -19.59
C GLU A 73 -16.22 51.73 -20.96
N ILE A 74 -15.32 51.04 -21.66
CA ILE A 74 -15.59 50.48 -22.98
C ILE A 74 -16.03 49.02 -22.89
N ILE A 75 -15.46 48.28 -21.94
CA ILE A 75 -15.72 46.87 -21.73
C ILE A 75 -15.88 46.63 -20.23
N GLU A 76 -16.83 45.77 -19.89
CA GLU A 76 -17.00 45.27 -18.53
C GLU A 76 -15.68 44.74 -17.96
N ARG A 77 -15.52 44.93 -16.65
CA ARG A 77 -14.35 44.49 -15.90
C ARG A 77 -14.24 42.98 -15.99
N SER A 78 -13.01 42.50 -16.11
CA SER A 78 -12.69 41.09 -16.02
C SER A 78 -11.67 40.86 -14.92
N GLY A 79 -11.59 39.65 -14.41
CA GLY A 79 -10.63 39.33 -13.36
C GLY A 79 -10.54 37.85 -13.08
N GLY A 80 -9.54 37.48 -12.28
CA GLY A 80 -9.33 36.10 -11.90
C GLY A 80 -8.40 35.94 -10.69
N TYR A 81 -8.59 34.84 -9.96
CA TYR A 81 -7.73 34.44 -8.84
C TYR A 81 -6.42 33.84 -9.36
N CYS A 82 -5.52 34.73 -9.78
CA CYS A 82 -4.22 34.38 -10.36
C CYS A 82 -3.13 35.42 -10.03
N GLY A 83 -3.20 36.02 -8.85
CA GLY A 83 -2.19 36.96 -8.36
C GLY A 83 -0.89 36.29 -7.88
N GLY A 84 -0.01 37.09 -7.30
CA GLY A 84 1.31 36.66 -6.82
C GLY A 84 1.30 35.52 -5.80
N ASN A 85 0.30 35.42 -4.91
CA ASN A 85 0.19 34.39 -3.88
C ASN A 85 0.08 32.99 -4.51
N PHE A 86 -0.48 32.89 -5.72
CA PHE A 86 -0.54 31.61 -6.42
C PHE A 86 0.84 31.10 -6.83
N VAL A 87 1.81 31.99 -7.06
CA VAL A 87 3.22 31.58 -7.26
C VAL A 87 3.81 31.09 -5.93
N ASP A 88 3.49 31.76 -4.82
CA ASP A 88 3.94 31.35 -3.48
C ASP A 88 3.37 29.97 -3.09
N GLN A 89 2.15 29.68 -3.51
CA GLN A 89 1.53 28.35 -3.35
C GLN A 89 2.22 27.28 -4.18
N GLU A 90 2.61 27.57 -5.43
CA GLU A 90 3.42 26.63 -6.23
C GLU A 90 4.82 26.41 -5.63
N PHE A 91 5.41 27.44 -5.03
CA PHE A 91 6.65 27.31 -4.25
C PHE A 91 6.45 26.41 -3.03
N LEU A 92 5.35 26.56 -2.28
CA LEU A 92 5.04 25.67 -1.15
C LEU A 92 4.85 24.22 -1.62
N LYS A 93 4.16 23.97 -2.73
CA LYS A 93 4.03 22.62 -3.32
C LYS A 93 5.39 22.05 -3.73
N PHE A 94 6.28 22.89 -4.26
CA PHE A 94 7.64 22.48 -4.53
C PHE A 94 8.37 22.07 -3.24
N LEU A 95 8.25 22.84 -2.15
CA LEU A 95 8.80 22.45 -0.85
C LEU A 95 8.17 21.16 -0.32
N GLU A 96 6.87 20.96 -0.47
CA GLU A 96 6.19 19.71 -0.11
C GLU A 96 6.80 18.49 -0.82
N SER A 97 7.28 18.65 -2.06
CA SER A 97 7.98 17.58 -2.79
C SER A 97 9.37 17.26 -2.21
N LYS A 98 9.98 18.19 -1.45
CA LYS A 98 11.31 18.04 -0.84
C LYS A 98 11.24 17.53 0.59
N VAL A 99 10.34 18.08 1.41
CA VAL A 99 10.24 17.77 2.85
C VAL A 99 9.00 16.96 3.23
N GLY A 100 8.11 16.71 2.26
CA GLY A 100 6.84 16.02 2.46
C GLY A 100 5.70 16.96 2.87
N ALA A 101 4.51 16.73 2.32
CA ALA A 101 3.32 17.55 2.59
C ALA A 101 2.95 17.64 4.09
N ASN A 102 3.16 16.55 4.84
CA ASN A 102 2.91 16.54 6.29
C ASN A 102 3.81 17.53 7.04
N ALA A 103 5.08 17.68 6.65
CA ALA A 103 6.00 18.60 7.32
C ALA A 103 5.52 20.05 7.14
N ILE A 104 5.16 20.42 5.92
CA ILE A 104 4.62 21.76 5.60
C ILE A 104 3.30 22.02 6.35
N SER A 105 2.38 21.05 6.43
CA SER A 105 1.13 21.20 7.20
C SER A 105 1.39 21.41 8.69
N GLN A 106 2.28 20.60 9.29
CA GLN A 106 2.60 20.70 10.71
C GLN A 106 3.30 22.01 11.06
N VAL A 107 4.23 22.48 10.23
CA VAL A 107 4.86 23.79 10.41
C VAL A 107 3.85 24.92 10.19
N ARG A 108 2.94 24.81 9.22
CA ARG A 108 1.87 25.80 9.01
C ARG A 108 0.96 25.95 10.24
N GLU A 109 0.56 24.83 10.83
CA GLU A 109 -0.37 24.80 11.98
C GLU A 109 0.31 25.25 13.28
N ASN A 110 1.53 24.79 13.54
CA ASN A 110 2.19 24.98 14.84
C ASN A 110 3.24 26.10 14.84
N HIS A 111 3.78 26.47 13.67
CA HIS A 111 4.93 27.37 13.50
C HIS A 111 4.77 28.33 12.32
N TYR A 112 3.55 28.87 12.11
CA TYR A 112 3.20 29.70 10.94
C TYR A 112 4.22 30.81 10.63
N GLY A 113 4.78 31.46 11.65
CA GLY A 113 5.79 32.52 11.47
C GLY A 113 7.05 32.04 10.77
N HIS A 114 7.54 30.82 11.06
CA HIS A 114 8.71 30.25 10.38
C HIS A 114 8.38 29.92 8.93
N LEU A 115 7.20 29.33 8.65
CA LEU A 115 6.78 29.07 7.28
C LEU A 115 6.64 30.37 6.47
N GLN A 116 6.07 31.42 7.08
CA GLN A 116 5.93 32.71 6.44
C GLN A 116 7.31 33.33 6.13
N TYR A 117 8.29 33.15 7.02
CA TYR A 117 9.66 33.60 6.79
C TYR A 117 10.31 32.89 5.60
N VAL A 118 10.13 31.57 5.47
CA VAL A 118 10.58 30.80 4.29
C VAL A 118 9.98 31.35 2.99
N VAL A 119 8.68 31.66 2.98
CA VAL A 119 8.01 32.25 1.80
C VAL A 119 8.58 33.64 1.51
N GLN A 120 8.81 34.48 2.53
CA GLN A 120 9.41 35.81 2.34
C GLN A 120 10.82 35.74 1.76
N GLU A 121 11.63 34.77 2.17
CA GLU A 121 12.95 34.54 1.60
C GLU A 121 12.86 34.15 0.11
N PHE A 122 11.93 33.27 -0.26
CA PHE A 122 11.65 32.98 -1.67
C PHE A 122 11.23 34.24 -2.45
N VAL A 123 10.35 35.08 -1.89
CA VAL A 123 9.90 36.32 -2.54
C VAL A 123 11.09 37.26 -2.79
N ARG A 124 11.92 37.47 -1.77
CA ARG A 124 13.06 38.40 -1.76
C ARG A 124 14.21 37.93 -2.65
N LEU A 125 14.55 36.64 -2.59
CA LEU A 125 15.68 36.07 -3.31
C LEU A 125 15.33 35.74 -4.75
N VAL A 126 14.08 35.31 -5.01
CA VAL A 126 13.71 34.68 -6.28
C VAL A 126 12.55 35.38 -6.96
N LYS A 127 11.34 35.38 -6.37
CA LYS A 127 10.08 35.76 -7.06
C LYS A 127 10.16 37.11 -7.78
N MET A 128 10.66 38.14 -7.09
CA MET A 128 10.70 39.50 -7.64
C MET A 128 11.89 39.74 -8.57
N LYS A 129 12.95 38.94 -8.43
CA LYS A 129 14.19 39.06 -9.23
C LYS A 129 14.16 38.22 -10.50
N PHE A 130 13.36 37.15 -10.53
CA PHE A 130 13.27 36.23 -11.65
C PHE A 130 12.85 36.95 -12.93
N THR A 131 13.65 36.83 -13.99
CA THR A 131 13.44 37.47 -15.30
C THR A 131 12.96 36.48 -16.36
N GLY A 132 13.10 35.17 -16.11
CA GLY A 132 12.89 34.12 -17.10
C GLY A 132 14.01 33.97 -18.14
N ASP A 133 15.14 34.66 -17.97
CA ASP A 133 16.34 34.48 -18.78
C ASP A 133 17.30 33.51 -18.08
N SER A 134 17.46 32.30 -18.63
CA SER A 134 18.31 31.26 -18.06
C SER A 134 19.79 31.63 -18.07
N SER A 135 20.24 32.53 -18.95
CA SER A 135 21.63 32.96 -19.03
C SER A 135 22.05 33.88 -17.89
N GLN A 136 21.08 34.50 -17.20
CA GLN A 136 21.27 35.44 -16.10
C GLN A 136 20.77 34.87 -14.76
N PHE A 137 20.32 33.60 -14.75
CA PHE A 137 19.75 32.98 -13.57
C PHE A 137 20.83 32.22 -12.80
N GLU A 138 21.11 32.68 -11.59
CA GLU A 138 21.91 31.95 -10.62
C GLU A 138 20.94 31.19 -9.70
N ASP A 139 21.16 29.88 -9.52
CA ASP A 139 20.32 29.02 -8.69
C ASP A 139 20.41 29.46 -7.21
N PRO A 140 19.38 30.11 -6.64
CA PRO A 140 19.45 30.61 -5.28
C PRO A 140 19.40 29.46 -4.28
N GLU A 141 20.27 29.50 -3.28
CA GLU A 141 20.26 28.56 -2.14
C GLU A 141 19.24 28.99 -1.10
N LEU A 142 18.42 28.04 -0.66
CA LEU A 142 17.51 28.18 0.47
C LEU A 142 17.95 27.21 1.57
N ASP A 143 18.59 27.73 2.60
CA ASP A 143 19.04 26.95 3.76
C ASP A 143 17.87 26.79 4.74
N LEU A 144 17.19 25.63 4.69
CA LEU A 144 16.05 25.37 5.56
C LEU A 144 16.44 25.14 7.01
N ASP A 145 17.69 24.77 7.30
CA ASP A 145 18.13 24.61 8.68
C ASP A 145 18.29 25.97 9.36
N GLU A 146 18.86 26.95 8.64
CA GLU A 146 19.00 28.31 9.14
C GLU A 146 17.64 28.99 9.34
N ILE A 147 16.77 28.94 8.32
CA ILE A 147 15.55 29.75 8.30
C ILE A 147 14.33 29.03 8.89
N CYS A 148 14.35 27.70 9.02
CA CYS A 148 13.22 26.89 9.49
C CYS A 148 13.66 25.53 10.09
N HIS A 149 14.61 25.52 11.03
CA HIS A 149 15.09 24.30 11.70
C HIS A 149 13.98 23.37 12.24
N VAL A 150 12.83 23.91 12.65
CA VAL A 150 11.66 23.14 13.12
C VAL A 150 11.10 22.18 12.07
N MET A 151 11.36 22.42 10.78
CA MET A 151 10.96 21.55 9.67
C MET A 151 11.50 20.12 9.85
N LYS A 152 12.71 19.98 10.42
CA LYS A 152 13.36 18.68 10.68
C LYS A 152 12.51 17.75 11.55
N GLN A 153 11.79 18.31 12.51
CA GLN A 153 11.00 17.55 13.48
C GLN A 153 9.77 16.87 12.85
N TYR A 154 9.27 17.41 11.74
CA TYR A 154 8.04 16.93 11.10
C TYR A 154 8.30 16.18 9.78
N CYS A 155 9.56 16.13 9.35
CA CYS A 155 9.98 15.44 8.14
C CYS A 155 10.07 13.92 8.39
N LYS A 156 9.38 13.12 7.57
CA LYS A 156 9.37 11.65 7.71
C LYS A 156 10.65 11.06 7.13
N LYS A 157 11.04 9.86 7.62
CA LYS A 157 12.32 9.19 7.34
C LYS A 157 12.82 9.32 5.89
N GLU A 158 12.03 8.93 4.88
CA GLU A 158 12.50 9.01 3.48
C GLU A 158 12.83 10.45 3.01
N TYR A 159 12.03 11.44 3.41
CA TYR A 159 12.30 12.85 3.09
C TYR A 159 13.44 13.40 3.96
N PHE A 160 13.51 12.96 5.21
CA PHE A 160 14.56 13.37 6.15
C PHE A 160 15.93 12.92 5.65
N ASP A 161 16.09 11.64 5.30
CA ASP A 161 17.35 11.06 4.83
C ASP A 161 17.85 11.82 3.58
N LYS A 162 16.96 12.13 2.62
CA LYS A 162 17.28 12.92 1.41
C LYS A 162 17.67 14.36 1.71
N MET A 163 17.02 15.02 2.66
CA MET A 163 17.33 16.39 3.04
C MET A 163 18.62 16.47 3.87
N GLU A 164 18.91 15.44 4.66
CA GLU A 164 20.16 15.31 5.41
C GLU A 164 21.37 15.15 4.48
N GLU A 165 21.24 14.38 3.38
CA GLU A 165 22.30 14.24 2.36
C GLU A 165 22.69 15.56 1.67
N VAL A 166 21.79 16.55 1.65
CA VAL A 166 22.03 17.87 1.04
C VAL A 166 22.17 18.98 2.08
N ASP A 167 22.47 18.61 3.33
CA ASP A 167 22.64 19.54 4.46
C ASP A 167 21.48 20.52 4.62
N TRP A 168 20.25 20.07 4.31
CA TRP A 168 19.02 20.87 4.37
C TRP A 168 18.98 22.10 3.44
N LYS A 169 19.87 22.15 2.45
CA LYS A 169 19.98 23.24 1.48
C LYS A 169 19.27 22.88 0.17
N ILE A 170 18.39 23.77 -0.26
CA ILE A 170 17.63 23.61 -1.51
C ILE A 170 18.08 24.67 -2.51
N TYR A 171 18.63 24.23 -3.64
CA TYR A 171 18.88 25.11 -4.78
C TYR A 171 17.62 25.23 -5.64
N LEU A 172 17.12 26.46 -5.81
CA LEU A 172 15.93 26.77 -6.60
C LEU A 172 16.32 26.93 -8.08
N LYS A 173 16.30 25.81 -8.81
CA LYS A 173 16.71 25.75 -10.22
C LYS A 173 15.80 26.55 -11.14
N PHE A 174 16.36 27.05 -12.24
CA PHE A 174 15.63 27.82 -13.26
C PHE A 174 14.29 27.19 -13.66
N ASP A 175 14.31 25.91 -14.05
CA ASP A 175 13.12 25.21 -14.52
C ASP A 175 12.05 25.03 -13.43
N ASP A 176 12.48 24.87 -12.18
CA ASP A 176 11.56 24.72 -11.05
C ASP A 176 10.86 26.04 -10.77
N VAL A 177 11.62 27.14 -10.70
CA VAL A 177 11.05 28.50 -10.55
C VAL A 177 10.14 28.83 -11.72
N LYS A 178 10.56 28.55 -12.95
CA LYS A 178 9.74 28.80 -14.15
C LYS A 178 8.41 28.03 -14.10
N LYS A 179 8.43 26.76 -13.66
CA LYS A 179 7.22 25.95 -13.48
C LYS A 179 6.26 26.51 -12.42
N MET A 180 6.77 27.19 -11.38
CA MET A 180 5.93 27.87 -10.38
C MET A 180 5.18 29.07 -10.98
N PHE A 181 5.80 29.79 -11.92
CA PHE A 181 5.22 30.99 -12.52
C PHE A 181 4.31 30.72 -13.72
N ASP A 182 4.73 29.83 -14.63
CA ASP A 182 4.10 29.64 -15.93
C ASP A 182 2.58 29.43 -15.90
N PRO A 183 2.01 28.59 -15.00
CA PRO A 183 0.58 28.37 -14.96
C PRO A 183 -0.21 29.63 -14.55
N ILE A 184 0.37 30.46 -13.70
CA ILE A 184 -0.25 31.69 -13.18
C ILE A 184 -0.19 32.76 -14.27
N ILE A 185 0.98 33.01 -14.84
CA ILE A 185 1.17 33.98 -15.92
C ILE A 185 0.31 33.63 -17.14
N LYS A 186 0.17 32.34 -17.47
CA LYS A 186 -0.70 31.91 -18.58
C LYS A 186 -2.15 32.34 -18.37
N LYS A 187 -2.68 32.27 -17.14
CA LYS A 187 -4.04 32.75 -16.84
C LYS A 187 -4.15 34.27 -17.01
N ILE A 188 -3.16 35.03 -16.54
CA ILE A 188 -3.15 36.50 -16.71
C ILE A 188 -3.10 36.88 -18.19
N ILE A 189 -2.25 36.22 -18.98
CA ILE A 189 -2.19 36.40 -20.43
C ILE A 189 -3.55 36.13 -21.07
N GLN A 190 -4.22 35.04 -20.70
CA GLN A 190 -5.55 34.72 -21.23
C GLN A 190 -6.61 35.79 -20.88
N LEU A 191 -6.56 36.35 -19.68
CA LEU A 191 -7.44 37.44 -19.26
C LEU A 191 -7.22 38.70 -20.12
N ILE A 192 -5.96 39.12 -20.28
CA ILE A 192 -5.60 40.28 -21.10
C ILE A 192 -5.99 40.06 -22.57
N ASP A 193 -5.68 38.88 -23.12
CA ASP A 193 -5.99 38.54 -24.51
C ASP A 193 -7.50 38.57 -24.77
N THR A 194 -8.29 38.01 -23.86
CA THR A 194 -9.76 38.04 -23.92
C THR A 194 -10.28 39.48 -23.94
N GLN A 195 -9.77 40.35 -23.06
CA GLN A 195 -10.19 41.75 -22.98
C GLN A 195 -9.77 42.57 -24.21
N LEU A 196 -8.59 42.30 -24.77
CA LEU A 196 -8.15 42.89 -26.04
C LEU A 196 -9.05 42.43 -27.19
N HIS A 197 -9.43 41.16 -27.23
CA HIS A 197 -10.35 40.64 -28.24
C HIS A 197 -11.73 41.31 -28.16
N LEU A 198 -12.27 41.52 -26.95
CA LEU A 198 -13.53 42.25 -26.75
C LEU A 198 -13.47 43.73 -27.19
N SER A 199 -12.27 44.34 -27.25
CA SER A 199 -12.05 45.71 -27.75
C SER A 199 -11.68 45.77 -29.23
N ASN A 200 -11.83 44.67 -29.98
CA ASN A 200 -11.34 44.54 -31.37
C ASN A 200 -9.84 44.87 -31.51
N ASN A 201 -9.05 44.57 -30.47
CA ASN A 201 -7.64 44.95 -30.33
C ASN A 201 -7.38 46.47 -30.40
N ASN A 202 -8.39 47.29 -30.20
CA ASN A 202 -8.25 48.75 -30.14
C ASN A 202 -7.81 49.17 -28.74
N CYS A 203 -6.50 49.10 -28.48
CA CYS A 203 -5.88 49.46 -27.22
C CYS A 203 -4.49 50.06 -27.48
N SER A 204 -4.31 51.34 -27.16
CA SER A 204 -3.05 52.08 -27.38
C SER A 204 -2.00 51.73 -26.32
N ALA A 205 -2.43 51.43 -25.09
CA ALA A 205 -1.52 51.11 -23.99
C ALA A 205 -2.10 50.10 -22.97
N ILE A 206 -1.22 49.29 -22.37
CA ILE A 206 -1.50 48.48 -21.18
C ILE A 206 -0.63 48.98 -20.03
N LEU A 207 -1.25 49.38 -18.91
CA LEU A 207 -0.54 49.67 -17.68
C LEU A 207 -0.85 48.61 -16.63
N MET A 208 0.21 48.01 -16.11
CA MET A 208 0.08 47.06 -15.02
C MET A 208 0.48 47.73 -13.71
N PHE A 209 -0.30 47.54 -12.65
CA PHE A 209 0.02 48.05 -11.33
C PHE A 209 -0.28 46.98 -10.26
N GLY A 210 -0.11 47.29 -8.97
CA GLY A 210 -0.21 46.30 -7.89
C GLY A 210 1.11 45.59 -7.63
N GLU A 211 1.23 44.94 -6.48
CA GLU A 211 2.50 44.38 -5.99
C GLU A 211 3.11 43.34 -6.95
N PHE A 212 2.27 42.48 -7.55
CA PHE A 212 2.77 41.43 -8.43
C PHE A 212 3.19 41.96 -9.81
N SER A 213 2.75 43.15 -10.21
CA SER A 213 3.19 43.80 -11.46
C SER A 213 4.70 44.12 -11.47
N GLU A 214 5.32 44.20 -10.29
CA GLU A 214 6.77 44.43 -10.16
C GLU A 214 7.59 43.17 -10.51
N SER A 215 6.96 42.01 -10.67
CA SER A 215 7.65 40.81 -11.14
C SER A 215 8.20 41.01 -12.55
N LYS A 216 9.54 40.97 -12.67
CA LYS A 216 10.23 41.13 -13.96
C LYS A 216 9.80 40.07 -14.97
N TYR A 217 9.61 38.84 -14.52
CA TYR A 217 9.17 37.75 -15.40
C TYR A 217 7.75 37.98 -15.92
N LEU A 218 6.81 38.38 -15.05
CA LEU A 218 5.44 38.70 -15.47
C LEU A 218 5.42 39.80 -16.54
N LEU A 219 6.09 40.93 -16.27
CA LEU A 219 6.15 42.05 -17.21
C LEU A 219 6.81 41.64 -18.55
N SER A 220 7.90 40.87 -18.50
CA SER A 220 8.58 40.36 -19.70
C SER A 220 7.65 39.47 -20.54
N ARG A 221 6.91 38.56 -19.89
CA ARG A 221 5.98 37.64 -20.55
C ARG A 221 4.83 38.39 -21.22
N ILE A 222 4.22 39.35 -20.53
CA ILE A 222 3.13 40.16 -21.10
C ILE A 222 3.62 41.02 -22.25
N LYS A 223 4.81 41.65 -22.12
CA LYS A 223 5.43 42.40 -23.23
C LYS A 223 5.68 41.51 -24.44
N ASN A 224 6.25 40.32 -24.26
CA ASN A 224 6.56 39.42 -25.36
C ASN A 224 5.29 38.95 -26.09
N GLU A 225 4.22 38.67 -25.34
CA GLU A 225 2.95 38.21 -25.89
C GLU A 225 2.22 39.32 -26.67
N PHE A 226 2.18 40.54 -26.13
CA PHE A 226 1.29 41.60 -26.64
C PHE A 226 1.98 42.74 -27.39
N ARG A 227 3.32 42.77 -27.48
CA ARG A 227 4.07 43.84 -28.19
C ARG A 227 3.67 44.06 -29.66
N SER A 228 3.11 43.04 -30.31
CA SER A 228 2.61 43.13 -31.70
C SER A 228 1.20 43.74 -31.78
N LYS A 229 0.41 43.64 -30.71
CA LYS A 229 -0.97 44.14 -30.63
C LYS A 229 -1.05 45.52 -29.98
N VAL A 230 -0.26 45.77 -28.93
CA VAL A 230 -0.29 47.00 -28.14
C VAL A 230 1.10 47.63 -28.14
N LYS A 231 1.18 48.91 -28.54
CA LYS A 231 2.44 49.64 -28.70
C LYS A 231 3.14 49.92 -27.37
N HIS A 232 2.37 50.23 -26.33
CA HIS A 232 2.90 50.67 -25.05
C HIS A 232 2.46 49.73 -23.93
N ILE A 233 3.40 49.00 -23.34
CA ILE A 233 3.17 48.12 -22.20
C ILE A 233 4.16 48.48 -21.10
N SER A 234 3.67 48.96 -19.97
CA SER A 234 4.52 49.48 -18.89
C SER A 234 3.90 49.32 -17.52
N ILE A 235 4.70 49.59 -16.49
CA ILE A 235 4.24 49.78 -15.12
C ILE A 235 4.39 51.27 -14.77
N PRO A 236 3.45 51.89 -14.03
CA PRO A 236 3.62 53.25 -13.54
C PRO A 236 4.70 53.28 -12.44
N PRO A 237 5.27 54.46 -12.12
CA PRO A 237 6.15 54.61 -10.96
C PRO A 237 5.44 54.20 -9.67
N GLN A 238 6.10 53.38 -8.85
CA GLN A 238 5.56 52.86 -7.58
C GLN A 238 4.19 52.15 -7.76
N PRO A 239 4.14 51.07 -8.55
CA PRO A 239 2.88 50.43 -8.95
C PRO A 239 2.07 49.88 -7.77
N ALA A 240 2.72 49.48 -6.67
CA ALA A 240 2.06 49.02 -5.46
C ALA A 240 1.13 50.07 -4.80
N ILE A 241 1.35 51.37 -5.03
CA ILE A 241 0.52 52.45 -4.47
C ILE A 241 -0.32 53.20 -5.51
N ALA A 242 -0.41 52.68 -6.74
CA ALA A 242 -1.12 53.33 -7.84
C ALA A 242 -2.60 53.60 -7.50
N ILE A 243 -3.27 52.67 -6.83
CA ILE A 243 -4.65 52.82 -6.36
C ILE A 243 -4.77 54.00 -5.39
N ILE A 244 -3.86 54.09 -4.41
CA ILE A 244 -3.88 55.17 -3.41
C ILE A 244 -3.64 56.51 -4.08
N ARG A 245 -2.66 56.60 -4.98
CA ARG A 245 -2.38 57.81 -5.76
C ARG A 245 -3.60 58.24 -6.58
N GLY A 246 -4.23 57.29 -7.27
CA GLY A 246 -5.43 57.52 -8.05
C GLY A 246 -6.63 57.99 -7.22
N ALA A 247 -6.81 57.43 -6.02
CA ALA A 247 -7.87 57.84 -5.10
C ALA A 247 -7.66 59.28 -4.60
N VAL A 248 -6.40 59.66 -4.34
CA VAL A 248 -6.05 61.04 -3.98
C VAL A 248 -6.27 62.00 -5.15
N GLU A 249 -5.86 61.62 -6.36
CA GLU A 249 -6.08 62.40 -7.59
C GLU A 249 -7.57 62.59 -7.90
N PHE A 250 -8.39 61.55 -7.69
CA PHE A 250 -9.83 61.64 -7.77
C PHE A 250 -10.40 62.64 -6.76
N GLY A 251 -9.91 62.62 -5.52
CA GLY A 251 -10.31 63.58 -4.48
C GLY A 251 -10.02 65.03 -4.87
N PHE A 252 -8.85 65.33 -5.44
CA PHE A 252 -8.48 66.68 -5.88
C PHE A 252 -9.29 67.18 -7.08
N LYS A 253 -9.57 66.33 -8.07
CA LYS A 253 -10.40 66.72 -9.24
C LYS A 253 -11.85 67.06 -8.86
N CYS A 254 -12.30 66.66 -7.68
CA CYS A 254 -13.65 66.90 -7.19
C CYS A 254 -13.89 68.29 -6.59
N GLU A 255 -12.89 69.18 -6.57
CA GLU A 255 -13.03 70.58 -6.13
C GLU A 255 -13.60 71.46 -7.26
N LEU A 256 -14.93 71.42 -7.45
CA LEU A 256 -15.67 72.52 -8.09
C LEU A 256 -16.88 72.88 -7.23
N PRO A 257 -17.15 74.19 -7.00
CA PRO A 257 -18.14 74.67 -6.05
C PRO A 257 -19.56 74.38 -6.56
N TYR A 258 -20.38 73.83 -5.67
CA TYR A 258 -21.77 73.49 -5.92
C TYR A 258 -22.58 74.77 -6.14
N ILE A 259 -23.03 75.00 -7.38
CA ILE A 259 -24.00 76.05 -7.70
C ILE A 259 -25.37 75.54 -7.23
N SER A 260 -25.95 76.29 -6.30
CA SER A 260 -27.34 76.18 -5.85
C SER A 260 -28.28 76.47 -7.02
N TYR A 261 -29.16 75.54 -7.35
CA TYR A 261 -30.40 75.81 -8.10
C TYR A 261 -31.61 75.17 -7.42
N ASP A 262 -32.46 76.06 -6.92
CA ASP A 262 -33.93 76.15 -6.94
C ASP A 262 -34.80 74.88 -7.06
N GLU A 263 -35.84 74.88 -6.20
CA GLU A 263 -37.11 74.13 -6.11
C GLU A 263 -37.31 72.75 -6.80
N GLU A 264 -36.83 72.50 -8.02
CA GLU A 264 -36.85 71.16 -8.66
C GLU A 264 -35.91 70.16 -7.94
N ILE A 265 -34.80 70.63 -7.39
CA ILE A 265 -33.92 69.79 -6.56
C ILE A 265 -34.62 69.38 -5.25
N LEU A 266 -35.49 70.23 -4.70
CA LEU A 266 -36.24 69.92 -3.47
C LEU A 266 -37.29 68.82 -3.71
N SER A 267 -37.98 68.83 -4.86
CA SER A 267 -38.92 67.75 -5.20
C SER A 267 -38.20 66.43 -5.46
N LEU A 268 -37.03 66.47 -6.12
CA LEU A 268 -36.18 65.29 -6.31
C LEU A 268 -35.62 64.76 -4.97
N TYR A 269 -35.30 65.63 -4.01
CA TYR A 269 -34.91 65.21 -2.66
C TYR A 269 -36.06 64.58 -1.86
N GLU A 270 -37.30 65.04 -2.05
CA GLU A 270 -38.48 64.39 -1.45
C GLU A 270 -38.75 63.01 -2.04
N GLU A 271 -38.65 62.88 -3.37
CA GLU A 271 -38.74 61.57 -4.05
C GLU A 271 -37.60 60.64 -3.64
N GLU A 272 -36.36 61.14 -3.57
CA GLU A 272 -35.20 60.39 -3.09
C GLU A 272 -35.42 59.92 -1.65
N LYS A 273 -36.00 60.75 -0.79
CA LYS A 273 -36.30 60.38 0.61
C LYS A 273 -37.36 59.27 0.69
N ILE A 274 -38.42 59.33 -0.11
CA ILE A 274 -39.44 58.28 -0.18
C ILE A 274 -38.83 56.96 -0.65
N LEU A 275 -38.02 57.01 -1.71
CA LEU A 275 -37.28 55.84 -2.23
C LEU A 275 -36.29 55.30 -1.19
N GLN A 276 -35.58 56.16 -0.47
CA GLN A 276 -34.67 55.75 0.59
C GLN A 276 -35.41 55.07 1.75
N ASP A 277 -36.59 55.56 2.14
CA ASP A 277 -37.42 54.96 3.17
C ASP A 277 -37.97 53.59 2.74
N GLU A 278 -38.40 53.44 1.47
CA GLU A 278 -38.80 52.15 0.90
C GLU A 278 -37.64 51.15 0.86
N ILE A 279 -36.48 51.58 0.37
CA ILE A 279 -35.26 50.77 0.34
C ILE A 279 -34.88 50.36 1.77
N HIS A 280 -34.95 51.28 2.74
CA HIS A 280 -34.66 50.99 4.13
C HIS A 280 -35.61 49.92 4.71
N ASN A 281 -36.90 50.03 4.40
CA ASN A 281 -37.91 49.09 4.86
C ASN A 281 -37.72 47.70 4.22
N ASN A 282 -37.40 47.66 2.92
CA ASN A 282 -37.06 46.43 2.21
C ASN A 282 -35.79 45.78 2.77
N ILE A 283 -34.73 46.56 3.04
CA ILE A 283 -33.51 46.07 3.68
C ILE A 283 -33.82 45.51 5.08
N LYS A 284 -34.72 46.15 5.85
CA LYS A 284 -35.14 45.66 7.16
C LYS A 284 -35.87 44.32 7.05
N GLN A 285 -36.73 44.14 6.04
CA GLN A 285 -37.37 42.86 5.74
C GLN A 285 -36.36 41.79 5.34
N TYR A 286 -35.42 42.11 4.45
CA TYR A 286 -34.34 41.19 4.06
C TYR A 286 -33.46 40.79 5.25
N LYS A 287 -33.10 41.72 6.12
CA LYS A 287 -32.36 41.43 7.37
C LYS A 287 -33.15 40.48 8.27
N LEU A 288 -34.46 40.69 8.41
CA LEU A 288 -35.30 39.79 9.20
C LEU A 288 -35.34 38.38 8.60
N LEU A 289 -35.47 38.27 7.27
CA LEU A 289 -35.46 37.00 6.56
C LEU A 289 -34.10 36.30 6.69
N TYR A 290 -33.01 37.04 6.51
CA TYR A 290 -31.65 36.55 6.65
C TYR A 290 -31.38 36.02 8.06
N ASN A 291 -31.77 36.76 9.11
CA ASN A 291 -31.64 36.31 10.49
C ASN A 291 -32.45 35.03 10.77
N LYS A 292 -33.66 34.93 10.20
CA LYS A 292 -34.46 33.69 10.28
C LYS A 292 -33.75 32.52 9.58
N LEU A 293 -33.13 32.77 8.43
CA LEU A 293 -32.39 31.76 7.68
C LEU A 293 -31.14 31.29 8.45
N GLN A 294 -30.38 32.22 9.02
CA GLN A 294 -29.22 31.92 9.85
C GLN A 294 -29.60 31.08 11.08
N LYS A 295 -30.71 31.44 11.76
CA LYS A 295 -31.20 30.66 12.90
C LYS A 295 -31.58 29.23 12.47
N ARG A 296 -32.30 29.09 11.36
CA ARG A 296 -32.68 27.77 10.83
C ARG A 296 -31.47 26.94 10.42
N HIS A 297 -30.45 27.57 9.83
CA HIS A 297 -29.19 26.92 9.49
C HIS A 297 -28.48 26.42 10.76
N ALA A 298 -28.36 27.26 11.79
CA ALA A 298 -27.75 26.87 13.06
C ALA A 298 -28.51 25.70 13.74
N ASP A 299 -29.85 25.73 13.72
CA ASP A 299 -30.69 24.65 14.27
C ASP A 299 -30.48 23.33 13.52
N LEU A 300 -30.41 23.37 12.18
CA LEU A 300 -30.13 22.19 11.35
C LEU A 300 -28.72 21.63 11.59
N THR A 301 -27.71 22.51 11.65
CA THR A 301 -26.33 22.11 11.94
C THR A 301 -26.22 21.44 13.31
N ASN A 302 -26.85 22.02 14.33
CA ASN A 302 -26.88 21.43 15.68
C ASN A 302 -27.61 20.09 15.70
N LYS A 303 -28.72 19.94 14.96
CA LYS A 303 -29.44 18.66 14.86
C LYS A 303 -28.58 17.59 14.18
N ASN A 304 -27.91 17.92 13.07
CA ASN A 304 -27.03 17.01 12.36
C ASN A 304 -25.81 16.61 13.21
N MET A 305 -25.22 17.56 13.95
CA MET A 305 -24.10 17.30 14.84
C MET A 305 -24.49 16.35 15.98
N LYS A 306 -25.67 16.53 16.60
CA LYS A 306 -26.18 15.62 17.63
C LYS A 306 -26.43 14.21 17.07
N GLN A 307 -27.00 14.11 15.87
CA GLN A 307 -27.20 12.80 15.21
C GLN A 307 -25.87 12.11 14.89
N HIS A 308 -24.88 12.85 14.36
CA HIS A 308 -23.54 12.32 14.14
C HIS A 308 -22.88 11.83 15.44
N GLN A 309 -22.98 12.60 16.52
CA GLN A 309 -22.42 12.20 17.82
C GLN A 309 -23.04 10.88 18.33
N VAL A 310 -24.34 10.67 18.14
CA VAL A 310 -25.01 9.41 18.51
C VAL A 310 -24.49 8.25 17.67
N ILE A 311 -24.34 8.43 16.35
CA ILE A 311 -23.81 7.40 15.45
C ILE A 311 -22.37 7.05 15.82
N VAL A 312 -21.51 8.06 15.99
CA VAL A 312 -20.10 7.86 16.37
C VAL A 312 -19.99 7.12 17.71
N LYS A 313 -20.83 7.46 18.69
CA LYS A 313 -20.84 6.76 19.98
C LYS A 313 -21.25 5.29 19.83
N ARG A 314 -22.25 4.99 19.00
CA ARG A 314 -22.68 3.61 18.72
C ARG A 314 -21.55 2.81 18.05
N LEU A 315 -20.95 3.35 16.99
CA LEU A 315 -19.86 2.70 16.27
C LEU A 315 -18.63 2.44 17.16
N LYS A 316 -18.33 3.36 18.08
CA LYS A 316 -17.25 3.14 19.07
C LYS A 316 -17.54 1.96 19.98
N ASN A 317 -18.78 1.83 20.48
CA ASN A 317 -19.16 0.71 21.32
C ASN A 317 -19.11 -0.62 20.54
N GLU A 318 -19.66 -0.65 19.32
CA GLU A 318 -19.60 -1.84 18.45
C GLU A 318 -18.16 -2.27 18.15
N ASN A 319 -17.24 -1.31 17.93
CA ASN A 319 -15.83 -1.62 17.72
C ASN A 319 -15.14 -2.21 18.96
N GLU A 320 -15.48 -1.75 20.17
CA GLU A 320 -14.94 -2.36 21.40
C GLU A 320 -15.47 -3.78 21.61
N GLU A 321 -16.76 -4.03 21.34
CA GLU A 321 -17.33 -5.40 21.40
C GLU A 321 -16.63 -6.34 20.41
N ILE A 322 -16.37 -5.89 19.18
CA ILE A 322 -15.62 -6.67 18.18
C ILE A 322 -14.19 -6.95 18.65
N LYS A 323 -13.55 -5.98 19.31
CA LYS A 323 -12.19 -6.13 19.83
C LYS A 323 -12.13 -7.19 20.93
N GLU A 324 -13.06 -7.17 21.88
CA GLU A 324 -13.16 -8.19 22.93
C GLU A 324 -13.39 -9.59 22.35
N ILE A 325 -14.24 -9.72 21.33
CA ILE A 325 -14.47 -11.00 20.63
C ILE A 325 -13.19 -11.49 19.96
N ASN A 326 -12.45 -10.60 19.27
CA ASN A 326 -11.20 -10.96 18.60
C ASN A 326 -10.14 -11.43 19.59
N GLU A 327 -9.97 -10.72 20.72
CA GLU A 327 -9.03 -11.12 21.78
C GLU A 327 -9.37 -12.50 22.35
N SER A 328 -10.67 -12.79 22.59
CA SER A 328 -11.12 -14.10 23.06
C SER A 328 -10.88 -15.22 22.02
N GLN A 329 -11.11 -14.93 20.74
CA GLN A 329 -10.85 -15.88 19.66
C GLN A 329 -9.35 -16.18 19.52
N GLU A 330 -8.49 -15.17 19.66
CA GLU A 330 -7.05 -15.32 19.60
C GLU A 330 -6.53 -16.22 20.74
N GLU A 331 -7.06 -16.04 21.96
CA GLU A 331 -6.76 -16.91 23.09
C GLU A 331 -7.17 -18.37 22.82
N THR A 332 -8.36 -18.58 22.26
CA THR A 332 -8.86 -19.92 21.89
C THR A 332 -7.97 -20.58 20.83
N ILE A 333 -7.55 -19.83 19.81
CA ILE A 333 -6.64 -20.32 18.77
C ILE A 333 -5.30 -20.74 19.37
N ASN A 334 -4.77 -19.97 20.31
CA ASN A 334 -3.51 -20.29 20.97
C ASN A 334 -3.61 -21.57 21.82
N GLN A 335 -4.71 -21.76 22.55
CA GLN A 335 -4.96 -23.00 23.31
C GLN A 335 -5.07 -24.23 22.39
N LEU A 336 -5.75 -24.09 21.24
CA LEU A 336 -5.87 -25.16 20.25
C LEU A 336 -4.51 -25.52 19.64
N ARG A 337 -3.67 -24.52 19.32
CA ARG A 337 -2.30 -24.73 18.80
C ARG A 337 -1.44 -25.54 19.79
N GLN A 338 -1.44 -25.16 21.06
CA GLN A 338 -0.70 -25.90 22.10
C GLN A 338 -1.20 -27.35 22.25
N THR A 339 -2.52 -27.55 22.16
CA THR A 339 -3.12 -28.89 22.22
C THR A 339 -2.71 -29.75 21.03
N LEU A 340 -2.67 -29.15 19.82
CA LEU A 340 -2.23 -29.81 18.60
C LEU A 340 -0.76 -30.26 18.71
N GLU A 341 0.14 -29.37 19.13
CA GLU A 341 1.56 -29.67 19.33
C GLU A 341 1.76 -30.84 20.30
N LEU A 342 1.01 -30.87 21.41
CA LEU A 342 1.08 -31.97 22.37
C LEU A 342 0.62 -33.30 21.75
N LYS A 343 -0.43 -33.27 20.91
CA LYS A 343 -0.95 -34.45 20.23
C LYS A 343 0.00 -34.98 19.16
N GLU A 344 0.66 -34.10 18.42
CA GLU A 344 1.69 -34.48 17.45
C GLU A 344 2.87 -35.16 18.14
N LEU A 345 3.32 -34.63 19.29
CA LEU A 345 4.38 -35.26 20.07
C LEU A 345 3.97 -36.65 20.62
N GLN A 346 2.72 -36.81 21.05
CA GLN A 346 2.18 -38.10 21.47
C GLN A 346 2.18 -39.12 20.32
N LEU A 347 1.79 -38.70 19.12
CA LEU A 347 1.80 -39.56 17.94
C LEU A 347 3.22 -40.00 17.57
N GLN A 348 4.18 -39.07 17.53
CA GLN A 348 5.58 -39.40 17.24
C GLN A 348 6.17 -40.42 18.23
N ASN A 349 5.82 -40.30 19.52
CA ASN A 349 6.25 -41.27 20.52
C ASN A 349 5.64 -42.66 20.29
N LEU A 350 4.35 -42.72 19.93
CA LEU A 350 3.68 -43.98 19.61
C LEU A 350 4.28 -44.65 18.37
N GLU A 351 4.57 -43.87 17.32
CA GLU A 351 5.23 -44.35 16.10
C GLU A 351 6.58 -44.98 16.42
N LYS A 352 7.40 -44.30 17.24
CA LYS A 352 8.69 -44.82 17.69
C LYS A 352 8.56 -46.12 18.50
N GLU A 353 7.57 -46.22 19.37
CA GLU A 353 7.31 -47.45 20.13
C GLU A 353 6.88 -48.60 19.19
N LEU A 354 6.05 -48.29 18.19
CA LEU A 354 5.64 -49.27 17.19
C LEU A 354 6.83 -49.76 16.36
N ASP A 355 7.69 -48.86 15.89
CA ASP A 355 8.89 -49.18 15.12
C ASP A 355 9.83 -50.10 15.89
N THR A 356 10.13 -49.78 17.16
CA THR A 356 10.96 -50.65 18.01
C THR A 356 10.36 -52.05 18.20
N LYS A 357 9.03 -52.15 18.28
CA LYS A 357 8.34 -53.44 18.38
C LYS A 357 8.40 -54.23 17.08
N ILE A 358 8.28 -53.55 15.93
CA ILE A 358 8.45 -54.15 14.60
C ILE A 358 9.87 -54.69 14.45
N GLU A 359 10.89 -53.92 14.78
CA GLU A 359 12.29 -54.36 14.74
C GLU A 359 12.53 -55.60 15.61
N SER A 360 11.98 -55.61 16.84
CA SER A 360 12.08 -56.76 17.74
C SER A 360 11.44 -58.02 17.15
N LEU A 361 10.27 -57.89 16.53
CA LEU A 361 9.58 -59.01 15.87
C LEU A 361 10.33 -59.49 14.63
N LEU A 362 10.88 -58.59 13.81
CA LEU A 362 11.72 -58.93 12.66
C LEU A 362 12.95 -59.72 13.10
N GLN A 363 13.61 -59.31 14.18
CA GLN A 363 14.76 -60.04 14.72
C GLN A 363 14.37 -61.44 15.20
N LYS A 364 13.22 -61.58 15.90
CA LYS A 364 12.72 -62.89 16.32
C LYS A 364 12.40 -63.80 15.13
N ASN A 365 11.75 -63.26 14.09
CA ASN A 365 11.45 -64.00 12.87
C ASN A 365 12.73 -64.46 12.16
N THR A 366 13.75 -63.61 12.09
CA THR A 366 15.06 -63.95 11.51
C THR A 366 15.73 -65.09 12.28
N ASN A 367 15.68 -65.05 13.62
CA ASN A 367 16.22 -66.12 14.46
C ASN A 367 15.46 -67.45 14.26
N LEU A 368 14.12 -67.39 14.19
CA LEU A 368 13.28 -68.57 13.92
C LEU A 368 13.56 -69.15 12.53
N ASP A 369 13.72 -68.31 11.50
CA ASP A 369 14.06 -68.77 10.15
C ASP A 369 15.43 -69.46 10.14
N THR A 370 16.42 -68.90 10.84
CA THR A 370 17.74 -69.53 11.01
C THR A 370 17.63 -70.89 11.71
N GLN A 371 16.82 -71.00 12.77
CA GLN A 371 16.58 -72.27 13.45
C GLN A 371 15.90 -73.29 12.52
N LEU A 372 14.91 -72.86 11.73
CA LEU A 372 14.24 -73.70 10.77
C LEU A 372 15.22 -74.23 9.71
N GLN A 373 16.09 -73.38 9.18
CA GLN A 373 17.14 -73.78 8.23
C GLN A 373 18.07 -74.83 8.83
N ASN A 374 18.47 -74.68 10.09
CA ASN A 374 19.31 -75.66 10.78
C ASN A 374 18.60 -77.02 10.93
N VAL A 375 17.32 -77.02 11.30
CA VAL A 375 16.51 -78.25 11.39
C VAL A 375 16.37 -78.91 10.03
N VAL A 376 16.12 -78.14 8.97
CA VAL A 376 16.04 -78.65 7.60
C VAL A 376 17.37 -79.30 7.19
N GLN A 377 18.51 -78.69 7.50
CA GLN A 377 19.83 -79.28 7.24
C GLN A 377 20.07 -80.57 8.04
N GLN A 378 19.67 -80.61 9.31
CA GLN A 378 19.79 -81.81 10.14
C GLN A 378 18.93 -82.96 9.58
N ASN A 379 17.70 -82.68 9.17
CA ASN A 379 16.84 -83.69 8.54
C ASN A 379 17.44 -84.22 7.24
N ALA A 380 18.03 -83.35 6.41
CA ALA A 380 18.70 -83.80 5.19
C ALA A 380 19.91 -84.71 5.46
N LEU A 381 20.66 -84.46 6.55
CA LEU A 381 21.74 -85.35 7.01
C LEU A 381 21.19 -86.69 7.51
N LEU A 382 20.11 -86.66 8.30
CA LEU A 382 19.47 -87.87 8.83
C LEU A 382 18.90 -88.75 7.71
N ASP A 383 18.26 -88.14 6.70
CA ASP A 383 17.77 -88.86 5.52
C ASP A 383 18.91 -89.57 4.77
N LYS A 384 20.10 -88.95 4.72
CA LYS A 384 21.30 -89.56 4.14
C LYS A 384 21.76 -90.76 4.98
N GLU A 385 21.81 -90.65 6.30
CA GLU A 385 22.17 -91.76 7.20
C GLU A 385 21.17 -92.92 7.11
N ILE A 386 19.87 -92.63 7.04
CA ILE A 386 18.82 -93.63 6.84
C ILE A 386 19.04 -94.38 5.52
N ASN A 387 19.36 -93.67 4.44
CA ASN A 387 19.65 -94.29 3.15
C ASN A 387 20.90 -95.19 3.22
N ASP A 388 21.98 -94.74 3.86
CA ASP A 388 23.20 -95.53 4.05
C ASP A 388 22.92 -96.81 4.89
N LEU A 389 22.12 -96.71 5.94
CA LEU A 389 21.68 -97.84 6.76
C LEU A 389 20.81 -98.82 5.98
N ASN A 390 19.89 -98.33 5.14
CA ASN A 390 19.06 -99.17 4.29
C ASN A 390 19.91 -99.97 3.29
N ASP A 391 20.93 -99.35 2.70
CA ASP A 391 21.90 -100.03 1.82
C ASP A 391 22.68 -101.12 2.54
N ILE A 392 23.12 -100.85 3.77
CA ILE A 392 23.77 -101.84 4.65
C ILE A 392 22.81 -103.01 4.95
N ASN A 393 21.57 -102.70 5.33
CA ASN A 393 20.55 -103.72 5.62
C ASN A 393 20.26 -104.60 4.41
N GLN A 394 20.13 -104.02 3.20
CA GLN A 394 19.98 -104.80 1.97
C GLN A 394 21.17 -105.74 1.73
N LYS A 395 22.41 -105.30 2.00
CA LYS A 395 23.60 -106.16 1.91
C LYS A 395 23.56 -107.30 2.93
N HIS A 396 23.14 -107.02 4.17
CA HIS A 396 22.97 -108.05 5.19
C HIS A 396 21.87 -109.04 4.85
N GLN A 397 20.71 -108.59 4.35
CA GLN A 397 19.63 -109.46 3.91
C GLN A 397 20.11 -110.42 2.82
N LYS A 398 20.81 -109.91 1.79
CA LYS A 398 21.42 -110.74 0.74
C LYS A 398 22.40 -111.79 1.31
N ARG A 399 23.12 -111.49 2.38
CA ARG A 399 24.00 -112.47 3.05
C ARG A 399 23.21 -113.53 3.80
N ILE A 400 22.13 -113.14 4.50
CA ILE A 400 21.24 -114.07 5.20
C ILE A 400 20.61 -115.04 4.19
N ASP A 401 20.08 -114.53 3.08
CA ASP A 401 19.45 -115.35 2.04
C ASP A 401 20.43 -116.40 1.49
N ARG A 402 21.71 -116.01 1.24
CA ARG A 402 22.78 -116.94 0.83
C ARG A 402 23.09 -118.01 1.88
N SER A 403 23.14 -117.62 3.16
CA SER A 403 23.34 -118.56 4.26
C SER A 403 22.17 -119.52 4.40
N GLN A 404 20.92 -119.05 4.24
CA GLN A 404 19.73 -119.90 4.26
C GLN A 404 19.72 -120.90 3.11
N GLN A 405 20.05 -120.47 1.88
CA GLN A 405 20.22 -121.38 0.75
C GLN A 405 21.30 -122.44 1.01
N SER A 406 22.42 -122.04 1.62
CA SER A 406 23.50 -122.96 1.99
C SER A 406 23.05 -123.99 3.04
N LEU A 407 22.30 -123.54 4.06
CA LEU A 407 21.75 -124.41 5.10
C LEU A 407 20.76 -125.43 4.52
N GLU A 408 19.90 -125.00 3.59
CA GLU A 408 18.95 -125.87 2.91
C GLU A 408 19.66 -126.97 2.13
N LEU A 409 20.78 -126.64 1.47
CA LEU A 409 21.63 -127.59 0.77
C LEU A 409 22.19 -128.65 1.74
N VAL A 410 22.70 -128.22 2.90
CA VAL A 410 23.24 -129.11 3.94
C VAL A 410 22.15 -130.01 4.53
N LYS A 411 20.95 -129.46 4.80
CA LYS A 411 19.80 -130.27 5.27
C LYS A 411 19.43 -131.36 4.29
N ASN A 412 19.41 -131.05 2.98
CA ASN A 412 19.13 -132.05 1.95
C ASN A 412 20.22 -133.13 1.89
N GLN A 413 21.49 -132.76 2.06
CA GLN A 413 22.59 -133.74 2.17
C GLN A 413 22.44 -134.65 3.39
N MET A 414 22.11 -134.11 4.57
CA MET A 414 21.86 -134.91 5.77
C MET A 414 20.68 -135.88 5.58
N LYS A 415 19.60 -135.43 4.94
CA LYS A 415 18.42 -136.27 4.68
C LYS A 415 18.75 -137.44 3.74
N ASN A 416 19.63 -137.23 2.77
CA ASN A 416 20.13 -138.32 1.92
C ASN A 416 20.99 -139.31 2.72
N LEU A 417 21.89 -138.82 3.57
CA LEU A 417 22.72 -139.67 4.44
C LEU A 417 21.90 -140.48 5.46
N GLU A 418 20.84 -139.90 6.02
CA GLU A 418 19.90 -140.63 6.89
C GLU A 418 19.21 -141.77 6.14
N LYS A 419 18.85 -141.55 4.87
CA LYS A 419 18.23 -142.56 4.04
C LYS A 419 19.19 -143.72 3.73
N GLU A 420 20.45 -143.42 3.41
CA GLU A 420 21.51 -144.44 3.24
C GLU A 420 21.72 -145.23 4.53
N LYS A 421 21.78 -144.55 5.69
CA LYS A 421 21.90 -145.20 7.00
C LYS A 421 20.74 -146.16 7.28
N ASP A 422 19.50 -145.76 7.01
CA ASP A 422 18.33 -146.61 7.27
C ASP A 422 18.29 -147.83 6.35
N GLU A 423 18.75 -147.70 5.10
CA GLU A 423 18.94 -148.83 4.18
C GLU A 423 20.00 -149.81 4.71
N GLU A 424 21.11 -149.30 5.25
CA GLU A 424 22.18 -150.10 5.87
C GLU A 424 21.68 -150.86 7.11
N ILE A 425 20.92 -150.20 7.99
CA ILE A 425 20.35 -150.80 9.20
C ILE A 425 19.38 -151.94 8.86
N ASN A 426 18.54 -151.76 7.84
CA ASN A 426 17.62 -152.81 7.40
C ASN A 426 18.37 -154.05 6.88
N LYS A 427 19.49 -153.85 6.19
CA LYS A 427 20.35 -154.96 5.74
C LYS A 427 20.94 -155.74 6.92
N TYR A 428 21.37 -155.05 7.98
CA TYR A 428 21.88 -155.69 9.21
C TYR A 428 20.79 -156.41 10.01
N LYS A 429 19.56 -155.88 10.05
CA LYS A 429 18.42 -156.56 10.70
C LYS A 429 18.11 -157.90 10.04
N LEU A 430 18.06 -157.95 8.70
CA LEU A 430 17.83 -159.20 7.97
C LEU A 430 18.87 -160.28 8.30
N MET A 431 20.16 -159.93 8.36
CA MET A 431 21.21 -160.87 8.79
C MET A 431 21.04 -161.33 10.24
N SER A 432 20.63 -160.43 11.14
CA SER A 432 20.44 -160.76 12.55
C SER A 432 19.30 -161.75 12.77
N ASP A 433 18.23 -161.66 11.98
CA ASP A 433 17.09 -162.56 12.08
C ASP A 433 17.44 -163.96 11.56
N GLU A 434 18.21 -164.08 10.47
CA GLU A 434 18.79 -165.37 10.02
C GLU A 434 19.67 -166.03 11.09
N TYR A 435 20.48 -165.25 11.81
CA TYR A 435 21.32 -165.77 12.90
C TYR A 435 20.50 -166.26 14.10
N LYS A 436 19.37 -165.59 14.41
CA LYS A 436 18.47 -165.99 15.50
C LYS A 436 17.76 -167.31 15.22
N GLU A 437 17.33 -167.56 13.98
CA GLU A 437 16.72 -168.84 13.61
C GLU A 437 17.69 -170.01 13.82
N LYS A 438 18.95 -169.87 13.35
CA LYS A 438 20.00 -170.88 13.58
C LYS A 438 20.31 -171.13 15.05
N TYR A 439 20.26 -170.09 15.88
CA TYR A 439 20.52 -170.21 17.32
C TYR A 439 19.40 -170.96 18.06
N MET A 440 18.13 -170.78 17.66
CA MET A 440 16.99 -171.48 18.25
C MET A 440 16.95 -172.97 17.86
N GLU A 441 17.41 -173.34 16.66
CA GLU A 441 17.63 -174.75 16.29
C GLU A 441 18.65 -175.45 17.20
N LEU A 442 19.76 -174.77 17.51
CA LEU A 442 20.82 -175.30 18.39
C LEU A 442 20.37 -175.49 19.85
N LEU A 443 19.52 -174.59 20.37
CA LEU A 443 18.99 -174.66 21.74
C LEU A 443 18.02 -175.84 21.97
N ASN A 444 17.26 -176.24 20.95
CA ASN A 444 16.37 -177.41 21.02
C ASN A 444 17.13 -178.75 21.07
N ILE A 445 18.37 -178.80 20.57
CA ILE A 445 19.22 -179.99 20.62
C ILE A 445 19.85 -180.18 22.02
N ILE A 446 20.15 -179.09 22.73
CA ILE A 446 20.84 -179.11 24.03
C ILE A 446 19.89 -179.51 25.18
N ASN A 447 18.62 -179.12 25.12
CA ASN A 447 17.65 -179.41 26.20
C ASN A 447 17.20 -180.89 26.29
N ASN A 448 17.52 -181.75 25.30
CA ASN A 448 17.12 -183.16 25.30
C ASN A 448 18.18 -184.14 25.85
N ASN A 449 19.39 -183.69 26.24
CA ASN A 449 20.51 -184.60 26.58
C ASN A 449 20.93 -184.65 28.06
N ASN A 450 20.33 -183.88 28.98
CA ASN A 450 20.81 -183.78 30.38
C ASN A 450 19.94 -184.48 31.45
N GLU A 451 18.99 -185.36 31.09
CA GLU A 451 18.17 -186.12 32.07
C GLU A 451 18.59 -187.59 32.31
N LYS A 452 19.75 -188.06 31.85
CA LYS A 452 20.23 -189.44 32.14
C LYS A 452 21.75 -189.56 32.28
N THR A 453 22.33 -189.25 33.44
CA THR A 453 23.24 -190.12 34.24
C THR A 453 23.91 -189.36 35.42
N ASN A 454 23.70 -189.90 36.63
CA ASN A 454 24.40 -189.76 37.93
C ASN A 454 24.74 -188.38 38.51
#